data_AF-A0A453GHH3-F1
#
_entry.id   AF-A0A453GHH3-F1
#
_cell.length_a   1.000
_cell.length_b   1.000
_cell.length_c   1.000
_cell.angle_alpha   90.00
_cell.angle_beta   90.00
_cell.angle_gamma   90.00
#
_symmetry.space_group_name_H-M   'P 1'
#
loop_
_entity.id
_entity.type
_entity.pdbx_description
1 polymer ?
#
loop_
_entity_poly.entity_id
_entity_poly.type
_entity_poly.pdbx_seq_one_letter_code
_entity_poly.pdbx_strand_id
1 'polypeptide(L)'
;GTFDVVVVNLYPFYDKVTSGTISFEDGIENIDIGGPTLIRAAAKNHKDVLVVVDHHDYPSLLKYLQEKQAGPQFRRMLAWKAFQHVASYDSAVSEWLWKQSSGGDIFPPSFTVPLSMKSTLRYGENPHQKAAFYGDRSLSLVNAGGIATSFQHHGKEMSYNNYLDADAAWNCVSEFENPTCVVVKHTNPCGVASRQDVLEAYRLAVRADPVSAFGGIVAFNTTVDE
;
A
#
# COMPACT_ATOMS: atom_id res chain seq x y z
N GLY A 1 29.49 24.18 -13.69
CA GLY A 1 29.83 22.90 -14.36
C GLY A 1 28.56 22.13 -14.64
N THR A 2 28.61 21.08 -15.47
CA THR A 2 27.51 20.10 -15.60
C THR A 2 27.52 19.14 -14.41
N PHE A 3 26.39 18.46 -14.17
CA PHE A 3 26.28 17.40 -13.16
C PHE A 3 26.11 16.04 -13.82
N ASP A 4 26.89 15.04 -13.39
CA ASP A 4 26.76 13.65 -13.88
C ASP A 4 25.88 12.80 -12.96
N VAL A 5 25.77 13.19 -11.68
CA VAL A 5 24.98 12.51 -10.65
C VAL A 5 24.22 13.54 -9.83
N VAL A 6 22.95 13.29 -9.60
CA VAL A 6 22.06 14.08 -8.74
C VAL A 6 21.47 13.13 -7.71
N VAL A 7 21.86 13.29 -6.45
CA VAL A 7 21.31 12.55 -5.31
C VAL A 7 20.48 13.52 -4.48
N VAL A 8 19.17 13.35 -4.49
CA VAL A 8 18.22 14.25 -3.83
C VAL A 8 17.11 13.42 -3.20
N ASN A 9 16.85 13.64 -1.93
CA ASN A 9 15.63 13.20 -1.26
C ASN A 9 14.71 14.41 -1.02
N LEU A 10 13.43 14.14 -0.85
CA LEU A 10 12.44 15.16 -0.52
C LEU A 10 12.29 15.29 0.98
N TYR A 11 11.77 16.43 1.44
CA TYR A 11 11.29 16.55 2.80
C TYR A 11 10.27 15.45 3.10
N PRO A 12 10.26 14.91 4.34
CA PRO A 12 9.41 13.78 4.70
C PRO A 12 7.96 14.25 4.96
N PHE A 13 7.35 14.93 3.97
CA PHE A 13 6.02 15.52 4.07
C PHE A 13 4.98 14.47 4.52
N TYR A 14 5.01 13.29 3.89
CA TYR A 14 4.14 12.17 4.24
C TYR A 14 4.24 11.81 5.72
N ASP A 15 5.45 11.61 6.24
CA ASP A 15 5.65 11.25 7.65
C ASP A 15 5.25 12.41 8.57
N LYS A 16 5.52 13.65 8.16
CA LYS A 16 5.17 14.85 8.93
C LYS A 16 3.66 14.97 9.13
N VAL A 17 2.87 14.86 8.07
CA VAL A 17 1.40 15.00 8.13
C VAL A 17 0.68 13.78 8.72
N THR A 18 1.36 12.65 8.85
CA THR A 18 0.82 11.41 9.43
C THR A 18 1.24 11.17 10.88
N SER A 19 2.31 11.83 11.35
CA SER A 19 2.82 11.71 12.72
C SER A 19 1.94 12.37 13.79
N GLY A 20 0.98 13.21 13.40
CA GLY A 20 0.07 13.88 14.32
C GLY A 20 -0.60 15.09 13.70
N THR A 21 -1.26 15.90 14.53
CA THR A 21 -1.84 17.17 14.09
C THR A 21 -0.73 18.20 13.87
N ILE A 22 -0.67 18.76 12.67
CA ILE A 22 0.20 19.88 12.32
C ILE A 22 -0.65 21.09 11.93
N SER A 23 -0.11 22.30 12.06
CA SER A 23 -0.78 23.50 11.54
C SER A 23 -0.76 23.51 10.01
N PHE A 24 -1.63 24.34 9.42
CA PHE A 24 -1.62 24.54 7.97
C PHE A 24 -0.28 25.13 7.51
N GLU A 25 0.22 26.13 8.23
CA GLU A 25 1.50 26.79 7.97
C GLU A 25 2.66 25.80 8.03
N ASP A 26 2.73 24.94 9.05
CA ASP A 26 3.75 23.91 9.16
C ASP A 26 3.68 22.92 8.00
N GLY A 27 2.46 22.55 7.56
CA GLY A 27 2.27 21.70 6.40
C GLY A 27 2.82 22.35 5.13
N ILE A 28 2.50 23.63 4.89
CA ILE A 28 3.00 24.40 3.74
C ILE A 28 4.54 24.49 3.76
N GLU A 29 5.15 24.77 4.90
CA GLU A 29 6.62 24.86 5.03
C GLU A 29 7.33 23.51 4.77
N ASN A 30 6.62 22.39 4.92
CA ASN A 30 7.16 21.07 4.63
C ASN A 30 6.96 20.63 3.17
N ILE A 31 6.33 21.45 2.31
CA ILE A 31 6.22 21.19 0.88
C ILE A 31 7.51 21.61 0.16
N ASP A 32 8.33 20.63 -0.21
CA ASP A 32 9.52 20.83 -1.02
C ASP A 32 9.19 21.23 -2.48
N ILE A 33 9.76 22.34 -2.92
CA ILE A 33 9.66 22.87 -4.30
C ILE A 33 10.94 22.60 -5.11
N GLY A 34 12.11 22.70 -4.46
CA GLY A 34 13.41 22.59 -5.11
C GLY A 34 13.76 21.14 -5.44
N GLY A 35 13.47 20.23 -4.51
CA GLY A 35 13.70 18.79 -4.64
C GLY A 35 13.00 18.20 -5.86
N PRO A 36 11.66 18.31 -6.00
CA PRO A 36 10.95 17.78 -7.16
C PRO A 36 11.43 18.41 -8.47
N THR A 37 11.76 19.71 -8.46
CA THR A 37 12.30 20.41 -9.63
C THR A 37 13.62 19.78 -10.11
N LEU A 38 14.58 19.59 -9.20
CA LEU A 38 15.88 18.98 -9.51
C LEU A 38 15.74 17.51 -9.92
N ILE A 39 14.93 16.74 -9.21
CA ILE A 39 14.67 15.33 -9.50
C ILE A 39 14.10 15.17 -10.91
N ARG A 40 13.07 15.94 -11.27
CA ARG A 40 12.44 15.87 -12.60
C ARG A 40 13.41 16.31 -13.71
N ALA A 41 14.20 17.35 -13.47
CA ALA A 41 15.20 17.81 -14.44
C ALA A 41 16.27 16.73 -14.72
N ALA A 42 16.81 16.12 -13.67
CA ALA A 42 17.79 15.04 -13.78
C ALA A 42 17.19 13.77 -14.41
N ALA A 43 15.98 13.38 -14.00
CA ALA A 43 15.26 12.23 -14.56
C ALA A 43 14.94 12.41 -16.05
N LYS A 44 14.53 13.60 -16.48
CA LYS A 44 14.36 13.93 -17.90
C LYS A 44 15.68 13.78 -18.67
N ASN A 45 16.79 14.19 -18.07
CA ASN A 45 18.12 14.13 -18.67
C ASN A 45 18.89 12.83 -18.37
N HIS A 46 18.18 11.71 -18.15
CA HIS A 46 18.77 10.45 -17.67
C HIS A 46 19.86 9.85 -18.58
N LYS A 47 19.95 10.28 -19.84
CA LYS A 47 21.01 9.84 -20.77
C LYS A 47 22.37 10.24 -20.25
N ASP A 48 22.47 11.42 -19.67
CA ASP A 48 23.72 12.01 -19.21
C ASP A 48 23.80 11.99 -17.67
N VAL A 49 22.68 12.22 -16.98
CA VAL A 49 22.64 12.36 -15.51
C VAL A 49 22.07 11.11 -14.84
N LEU A 50 22.73 10.62 -13.79
CA LEU A 50 22.18 9.60 -12.89
C LEU A 50 21.41 10.29 -11.75
N VAL A 51 20.11 10.05 -11.67
CA VAL A 51 19.25 10.56 -10.58
C VAL A 51 19.02 9.48 -9.53
N VAL A 52 19.24 9.77 -8.25
CA VAL A 52 18.97 8.84 -7.16
C VAL A 52 18.13 9.52 -6.08
N VAL A 53 17.00 8.90 -5.77
CA VAL A 53 16.00 9.38 -4.80
C VAL A 53 15.82 8.43 -3.61
N ASP A 54 16.52 7.29 -3.62
CA ASP A 54 16.39 6.21 -2.65
C ASP A 54 17.77 5.65 -2.30
N HIS A 55 18.07 5.58 -1.00
CA HIS A 55 19.36 5.13 -0.49
C HIS A 55 19.63 3.65 -0.76
N HIS A 56 18.58 2.84 -0.99
CA HIS A 56 18.75 1.44 -1.38
C HIS A 56 19.44 1.27 -2.75
N ASP A 57 19.46 2.32 -3.58
CA ASP A 57 20.15 2.29 -4.88
C ASP A 57 21.65 2.60 -4.76
N TYR A 58 22.15 3.05 -3.60
CA TYR A 58 23.55 3.44 -3.42
C TYR A 58 24.56 2.32 -3.75
N PRO A 59 24.37 1.06 -3.32
CA PRO A 59 25.29 -0.02 -3.68
C PRO A 59 25.40 -0.22 -5.20
N SER A 60 24.26 -0.20 -5.89
CA SER A 60 24.21 -0.31 -7.35
C SER A 60 24.90 0.88 -8.01
N LEU A 61 24.60 2.11 -7.56
CA LEU A 61 25.24 3.33 -8.05
C LEU A 61 26.77 3.26 -7.88
N LEU A 62 27.27 2.90 -6.70
CA LEU A 62 28.71 2.81 -6.41
C LEU A 62 29.41 1.81 -7.33
N LYS A 63 28.81 0.62 -7.52
CA LYS A 63 29.31 -0.38 -8.47
C LYS A 63 29.43 0.21 -9.88
N TYR A 64 28.40 0.92 -10.34
CA TYR A 64 28.41 1.53 -11.67
C TYR A 64 29.45 2.65 -11.82
N LEU A 65 29.68 3.47 -10.79
CA LEU A 65 30.69 4.52 -10.82
C LEU A 65 32.12 3.94 -10.88
N GLN A 66 32.36 2.83 -10.18
CA GLN A 66 33.65 2.12 -10.22
C GLN A 66 33.90 1.46 -11.58
N GLU A 67 32.89 0.78 -12.13
CA GLU A 67 32.98 0.05 -13.40
C GLU A 67 32.87 0.96 -14.63
N LYS A 68 32.45 2.23 -14.46
CA LYS A 68 32.18 3.23 -15.52
C LYS A 68 31.20 2.75 -16.61
N GLN A 69 30.24 1.90 -16.25
CA GLN A 69 29.28 1.32 -17.20
C GLN A 69 27.82 1.45 -16.75
N ALA A 70 27.33 2.68 -16.55
CA ALA A 70 25.89 2.88 -16.36
C ALA A 70 25.15 2.64 -17.68
N GLY A 71 24.72 1.39 -17.89
CA GLY A 71 23.98 0.98 -19.07
C GLY A 71 22.65 1.74 -19.22
N PRO A 72 22.12 1.91 -20.45
CA PRO A 72 20.90 2.66 -20.69
C PRO A 72 19.68 2.17 -19.89
N GLN A 73 19.63 0.89 -19.54
CA GLN A 73 18.55 0.30 -18.74
C GLN A 73 18.57 0.82 -17.30
N PHE A 74 19.72 0.87 -16.64
CA PHE A 74 19.85 1.37 -15.27
C PHE A 74 19.48 2.85 -15.18
N ARG A 75 19.95 3.66 -16.15
CA ARG A 75 19.58 5.08 -16.27
C ARG A 75 18.07 5.29 -16.39
N ARG A 76 17.40 4.51 -17.26
CA ARG A 76 15.94 4.56 -17.42
C ARG A 76 15.20 4.11 -16.17
N MET A 77 15.70 3.08 -15.48
CA MET A 77 15.13 2.60 -14.21
C MET A 77 15.19 3.68 -13.13
N LEU A 78 16.34 4.34 -12.97
CA LEU A 78 16.50 5.47 -12.04
C LEU A 78 15.57 6.63 -12.39
N ALA A 79 15.45 6.97 -13.68
CA ALA A 79 14.52 8.01 -14.14
C ALA A 79 13.06 7.66 -13.82
N TRP A 80 12.65 6.41 -14.05
CA TRP A 80 11.32 5.92 -13.68
C TRP A 80 11.09 6.01 -12.17
N LYS A 81 12.04 5.53 -11.34
CA LYS A 81 11.95 5.65 -9.87
C LYS A 81 11.81 7.10 -9.43
N ALA A 82 12.58 8.02 -10.04
CA ALA A 82 12.54 9.45 -9.75
C ALA A 82 11.16 10.06 -10.05
N PHE A 83 10.58 9.79 -11.23
CA PHE A 83 9.23 10.27 -11.55
C PHE A 83 8.15 9.64 -10.65
N GLN A 84 8.28 8.34 -10.32
CA GLN A 84 7.36 7.68 -9.39
C GLN A 84 7.43 8.27 -7.97
N HIS A 85 8.65 8.61 -7.51
CA HIS A 85 8.86 9.23 -6.20
C HIS A 85 8.17 10.60 -6.12
N VAL A 86 8.34 11.44 -7.13
CA VAL A 86 7.65 12.75 -7.21
C VAL A 86 6.14 12.59 -7.35
N ALA A 87 5.65 11.66 -8.19
CA ALA A 87 4.21 11.41 -8.33
C ALA A 87 3.56 10.97 -7.02
N SER A 88 4.24 10.11 -6.25
CA SER A 88 3.75 9.66 -4.93
C SER A 88 3.76 10.80 -3.90
N TYR A 89 4.79 11.64 -3.93
CA TYR A 89 4.89 12.83 -3.09
C TYR A 89 3.78 13.84 -3.39
N ASP A 90 3.60 14.19 -4.67
CA ASP A 90 2.55 15.14 -5.10
C ASP A 90 1.14 14.60 -4.81
N SER A 91 0.94 13.28 -4.87
CA SER A 91 -0.34 12.65 -4.47
C SER A 91 -0.66 12.93 -2.99
N ALA A 92 0.32 12.76 -2.11
CA ALA A 92 0.15 13.05 -0.68
C ALA A 92 -0.08 14.53 -0.41
N VAL A 93 0.67 15.43 -1.07
CA VAL A 93 0.49 16.88 -0.95
C VAL A 93 -0.91 17.29 -1.42
N SER A 94 -1.35 16.79 -2.57
CA SER A 94 -2.68 17.07 -3.15
C SER A 94 -3.81 16.62 -2.23
N GLU A 95 -3.74 15.38 -1.72
CA GLU A 95 -4.72 14.83 -0.79
C GLU A 95 -4.78 15.63 0.51
N TRP A 96 -3.62 16.00 1.07
CA TRP A 96 -3.54 16.81 2.29
C TRP A 96 -4.18 18.18 2.08
N LEU A 97 -3.82 18.90 1.00
CA LEU A 97 -4.36 20.22 0.68
C LEU A 97 -5.88 20.20 0.47
N TRP A 98 -6.40 19.17 -0.19
CA TRP A 98 -7.85 18.98 -0.33
C TRP A 98 -8.52 18.88 1.04
N LYS A 99 -8.00 18.03 1.92
CA LYS A 99 -8.53 17.85 3.28
C LYS A 99 -8.54 19.15 4.11
N GLN A 100 -7.58 20.05 3.88
CA GLN A 100 -7.57 21.36 4.55
C GLN A 100 -8.59 22.35 3.99
N SER A 101 -8.98 22.20 2.72
CA SER A 101 -9.73 23.21 1.96
C SER A 101 -11.19 22.84 1.68
N SER A 102 -11.54 21.56 1.82
CA SER A 102 -12.82 21.02 1.33
C SER A 102 -14.03 21.32 2.21
N GLY A 103 -13.85 21.94 3.37
CA GLY A 103 -14.96 22.27 4.29
C GLY A 103 -15.75 21.03 4.77
N GLY A 104 -15.14 19.85 4.71
CA GLY A 104 -15.78 18.57 5.05
C GLY A 104 -16.24 17.75 3.85
N ASP A 105 -16.03 18.20 2.62
CA ASP A 105 -16.27 17.35 1.44
C ASP A 105 -15.22 16.23 1.36
N ILE A 106 -15.72 15.00 1.30
CA ILE A 106 -14.95 13.76 1.30
C ILE A 106 -14.55 13.32 -0.11
N PHE A 107 -15.17 13.85 -1.17
CA PHE A 107 -14.93 13.41 -2.55
C PHE A 107 -14.28 14.51 -3.39
N PRO A 108 -12.94 14.49 -3.56
CA PRO A 108 -12.29 15.48 -4.40
C PRO A 108 -12.71 15.33 -5.88
N PRO A 109 -12.79 16.44 -6.63
CA PRO A 109 -13.07 16.39 -8.07
C PRO A 109 -11.96 15.71 -8.88
N SER A 110 -10.78 15.51 -8.30
CA SER A 110 -9.67 14.76 -8.89
C SER A 110 -8.90 14.04 -7.78
N PHE A 111 -8.59 12.76 -8.02
CA PHE A 111 -7.97 11.89 -7.02
C PHE A 111 -6.84 11.06 -7.65
N THR A 112 -5.70 10.97 -6.96
CA THR A 112 -4.54 10.17 -7.41
C THR A 112 -4.19 9.17 -6.32
N VAL A 113 -4.05 7.90 -6.70
CA VAL A 113 -3.79 6.79 -5.76
C VAL A 113 -2.33 6.34 -5.90
N PRO A 114 -1.46 6.63 -4.92
CA PRO A 114 -0.09 6.14 -4.92
C PRO A 114 -0.04 4.68 -4.44
N LEU A 115 0.09 3.75 -5.39
CA LEU A 115 0.23 2.32 -5.10
C LEU A 115 1.70 1.88 -5.05
N SER A 116 2.00 0.96 -4.13
CA SER A 116 3.30 0.31 -4.02
C SER A 116 3.14 -1.21 -4.05
N MET A 117 3.87 -1.89 -4.96
CA MET A 117 3.75 -3.35 -5.08
C MET A 117 4.36 -4.01 -3.85
N LYS A 118 3.59 -4.89 -3.19
CA LYS A 118 4.06 -5.72 -2.08
C LYS A 118 4.58 -7.06 -2.58
N SER A 119 3.86 -7.69 -3.50
CA SER A 119 4.27 -8.96 -4.11
C SER A 119 3.60 -9.17 -5.46
N THR A 120 4.19 -10.02 -6.30
CA THR A 120 3.46 -10.66 -7.40
C THR A 120 2.62 -11.81 -6.84
N LEU A 121 1.58 -12.21 -7.58
CA LEU A 121 0.75 -13.37 -7.22
C LEU A 121 0.92 -14.47 -8.26
N ARG A 122 0.70 -15.72 -7.84
CA ARG A 122 0.82 -16.90 -8.71
C ARG A 122 -0.01 -16.76 -9.99
N TYR A 123 -1.22 -16.23 -9.84
CA TYR A 123 -2.17 -15.91 -10.90
C TYR A 123 -3.26 -14.98 -10.32
N GLY A 124 -4.12 -14.45 -11.18
CA GLY A 124 -5.30 -13.67 -10.79
C GLY A 124 -6.44 -14.53 -10.26
N GLU A 125 -7.67 -14.20 -10.61
CA GLU A 125 -8.83 -15.01 -10.21
C GLU A 125 -8.76 -16.43 -10.79
N ASN A 126 -8.22 -16.56 -12.00
CA ASN A 126 -8.03 -17.81 -12.73
C ASN A 126 -6.57 -18.02 -13.15
N PRO A 127 -6.10 -19.28 -13.33
CA PRO A 127 -4.69 -19.60 -13.59
C PRO A 127 -4.03 -18.92 -14.80
N HIS A 128 -4.82 -18.52 -15.81
CA HIS A 128 -4.33 -17.88 -17.03
C HIS A 128 -4.13 -16.36 -16.87
N GLN A 129 -4.58 -15.77 -15.76
CA GLN A 129 -4.49 -14.33 -15.49
C GLN A 129 -3.25 -14.03 -14.65
N LYS A 130 -2.55 -12.93 -14.95
CA LYS A 130 -1.47 -12.41 -14.10
C LYS A 130 -2.05 -11.49 -13.04
N ALA A 131 -1.46 -11.47 -11.85
CA ALA A 131 -1.84 -10.54 -10.80
C ALA A 131 -0.64 -10.14 -9.92
N ALA A 132 -0.81 -9.01 -9.23
CA ALA A 132 0.11 -8.52 -8.23
C ALA A 132 -0.69 -7.81 -7.13
N PHE A 133 -0.14 -7.83 -5.93
CA PHE A 133 -0.73 -7.23 -4.75
C PHE A 133 -0.04 -5.90 -4.45
N TYR A 134 -0.84 -4.83 -4.36
CA TYR A 134 -0.37 -3.47 -4.12
C TYR A 134 -0.93 -2.95 -2.79
N GLY A 135 -0.10 -2.25 -2.03
CA GLY A 135 -0.53 -1.43 -0.91
C GLY A 135 -0.78 0.00 -1.36
N ASP A 136 -1.89 0.57 -0.93
CA ASP A 136 -2.25 1.97 -1.13
C ASP A 136 -1.57 2.84 -0.06
N ARG A 137 -0.92 3.91 -0.52
CA ARG A 137 -0.18 4.86 0.31
C ARG A 137 -0.91 6.20 0.46
N SER A 138 -2.19 6.29 0.13
CA SER A 138 -2.99 7.49 0.37
C SER A 138 -3.02 7.84 1.87
N LEU A 139 -3.03 9.14 2.19
CA LEU A 139 -3.08 9.64 3.57
C LEU A 139 -4.35 9.22 4.30
N SER A 140 -5.47 9.12 3.58
CA SER A 140 -6.77 8.66 4.09
C SER A 140 -6.76 7.22 4.59
N LEU A 141 -5.80 6.39 4.17
CA LEU A 141 -5.67 5.01 4.60
C LEU A 141 -4.68 4.80 5.75
N VAL A 142 -4.05 5.87 6.21
CA VAL A 142 -3.14 5.83 7.35
C VAL A 142 -3.95 5.39 8.58
N ASN A 143 -3.52 4.28 9.21
CA ASN A 143 -4.20 3.63 10.34
C ASN A 143 -5.61 3.09 10.05
N ALA A 144 -6.05 3.01 8.79
CA ALA A 144 -7.35 2.42 8.45
C ALA A 144 -7.41 0.90 8.70
N GLY A 145 -6.26 0.23 8.74
CA GLY A 145 -6.17 -1.21 8.91
C GLY A 145 -6.59 -1.98 7.65
N GLY A 146 -7.02 -3.24 7.83
CA GLY A 146 -7.54 -4.09 6.75
C GLY A 146 -6.51 -5.05 6.15
N ILE A 147 -6.97 -5.90 5.22
CA ILE A 147 -6.19 -7.01 4.68
C ILE A 147 -4.89 -6.55 4.03
N ALA A 148 -4.88 -5.36 3.43
CA ALA A 148 -3.68 -4.85 2.79
C ALA A 148 -2.54 -4.47 3.73
N THR A 149 -2.84 -4.31 5.03
CA THR A 149 -1.85 -4.05 6.08
C THR A 149 -1.62 -5.27 6.99
N SER A 150 -2.23 -6.42 6.66
CA SER A 150 -2.10 -7.65 7.44
C SER A 150 -0.70 -8.27 7.41
N PHE A 151 -0.40 -9.08 8.42
CA PHE A 151 0.82 -9.87 8.53
C PHE A 151 0.50 -11.35 8.39
N GLN A 152 1.19 -12.03 7.46
CA GLN A 152 1.06 -13.47 7.31
C GLN A 152 2.02 -14.19 8.29
N HIS A 153 1.47 -14.78 9.35
CA HIS A 153 2.26 -15.51 10.36
C HIS A 153 2.67 -16.92 9.94
N HIS A 154 1.88 -17.58 9.09
CA HIS A 154 2.12 -18.96 8.65
C HIS A 154 1.44 -19.24 7.30
N GLY A 155 1.72 -20.42 6.72
CA GLY A 155 1.08 -20.92 5.51
C GLY A 155 1.82 -20.55 4.23
N LYS A 156 1.24 -20.99 3.10
CA LYS A 156 1.75 -20.66 1.76
C LYS A 156 1.35 -19.22 1.41
N GLU A 157 2.05 -18.62 0.45
CA GLU A 157 1.67 -17.31 -0.10
C GLU A 157 0.18 -17.26 -0.49
N MET A 158 -0.47 -16.16 -0.11
CA MET A 158 -1.85 -15.83 -0.43
C MET A 158 -2.07 -15.78 -1.95
N SER A 159 -3.16 -16.40 -2.43
CA SER A 159 -3.62 -16.22 -3.81
C SER A 159 -4.49 -14.97 -3.96
N TYR A 160 -4.78 -14.56 -5.20
CA TYR A 160 -5.70 -13.46 -5.50
C TYR A 160 -7.06 -13.66 -4.82
N ASN A 161 -7.67 -14.85 -4.98
CA ASN A 161 -8.95 -15.17 -4.35
C ASN A 161 -8.85 -15.23 -2.82
N ASN A 162 -7.69 -15.59 -2.26
CA ASN A 162 -7.54 -15.54 -0.81
C ASN A 162 -7.56 -14.10 -0.28
N TYR A 163 -6.99 -13.14 -1.01
CA TYR A 163 -7.09 -11.73 -0.63
C TYR A 163 -8.53 -11.22 -0.71
N LEU A 164 -9.28 -11.57 -1.77
CA LEU A 164 -10.69 -11.20 -1.91
C LEU A 164 -11.58 -11.80 -0.82
N ASP A 165 -11.43 -13.10 -0.55
CA ASP A 165 -12.22 -13.80 0.47
C ASP A 165 -11.85 -13.31 1.88
N ALA A 166 -10.57 -12.99 2.13
CA ALA A 166 -10.14 -12.43 3.40
C ALA A 166 -10.69 -11.03 3.62
N ASP A 167 -10.75 -10.19 2.58
CA ASP A 167 -11.29 -8.84 2.68
C ASP A 167 -12.80 -8.87 2.92
N ALA A 168 -13.53 -9.74 2.21
CA ALA A 168 -14.95 -9.97 2.45
C ALA A 168 -15.22 -10.49 3.88
N ALA A 169 -14.41 -11.43 4.37
CA ALA A 169 -14.56 -11.98 5.72
C ALA A 169 -14.24 -10.93 6.79
N TRP A 170 -13.18 -10.15 6.61
CA TRP A 170 -12.75 -9.09 7.52
C TRP A 170 -13.79 -7.97 7.63
N ASN A 171 -14.27 -7.47 6.48
CA ASN A 171 -15.29 -6.42 6.47
C ASN A 171 -16.58 -6.93 7.12
N CYS A 172 -17.00 -8.16 6.82
CA CYS A 172 -18.21 -8.72 7.41
C CYS A 172 -18.08 -8.91 8.93
N VAL A 173 -16.98 -9.45 9.44
CA VAL A 173 -16.82 -9.69 10.89
C VAL A 173 -16.68 -8.38 11.68
N SER A 174 -16.18 -7.32 11.05
CA SER A 174 -15.98 -5.99 11.66
C SER A 174 -17.30 -5.23 11.91
N GLU A 175 -18.41 -5.66 11.33
CA GLU A 175 -19.75 -5.08 11.56
C GLU A 175 -20.37 -5.51 12.90
N PHE A 176 -19.75 -6.44 13.61
CA PHE A 176 -20.30 -7.01 14.85
C PHE A 176 -19.51 -6.55 16.08
N GLU A 177 -20.22 -6.19 17.14
CA GLU A 177 -19.61 -5.80 18.43
C GLU A 177 -19.27 -7.01 19.31
N ASN A 178 -20.14 -8.03 19.33
CA ASN A 178 -19.93 -9.25 20.13
C ASN A 178 -18.84 -10.14 19.49
N PRO A 179 -18.16 -11.02 20.26
CA PRO A 179 -17.26 -12.02 19.68
C PRO A 179 -17.96 -12.82 18.57
N THR A 180 -17.44 -12.70 17.36
CA THR A 180 -18.09 -13.18 16.14
C THR A 180 -17.12 -13.91 15.24
N CYS A 181 -17.60 -14.99 14.63
CA CYS A 181 -16.92 -15.72 13.58
C CYS A 181 -17.71 -15.57 12.27
N VAL A 182 -17.01 -15.28 11.19
CA VAL A 182 -17.53 -15.29 9.81
C VAL A 182 -16.74 -16.28 8.99
N VAL A 183 -17.43 -17.12 8.21
CA VAL A 183 -16.84 -18.03 7.22
C VAL A 183 -17.29 -17.60 5.83
N VAL A 184 -16.32 -17.28 4.96
CA VAL A 184 -16.53 -16.84 3.58
C VAL A 184 -15.99 -17.87 2.60
N LYS A 185 -16.68 -18.02 1.47
CA LYS A 185 -16.17 -18.74 0.30
C LYS A 185 -16.62 -18.04 -0.97
N HIS A 186 -15.68 -17.74 -1.86
CA HIS A 186 -15.97 -17.03 -3.11
C HIS A 186 -16.72 -15.72 -2.87
N THR A 187 -16.21 -14.91 -1.93
CA THR A 187 -16.73 -13.62 -1.45
C THR A 187 -18.12 -13.66 -0.81
N ASN A 188 -18.73 -14.84 -0.66
CA ASN A 188 -20.03 -15.01 -0.02
C ASN A 188 -19.89 -15.59 1.40
N PRO A 189 -20.52 -14.98 2.43
CA PRO A 189 -20.63 -15.60 3.74
C PRO A 189 -21.47 -16.89 3.66
N CYS A 190 -20.88 -18.01 4.04
CA CYS A 190 -21.59 -19.28 4.20
C CYS A 190 -21.96 -19.57 5.66
N GLY A 191 -21.38 -18.82 6.61
CA GLY A 191 -21.72 -18.93 8.02
C GLY A 191 -21.30 -17.70 8.81
N VAL A 192 -22.17 -17.27 9.72
CA VAL A 192 -21.93 -16.16 10.65
C VAL A 192 -22.53 -16.53 12.00
N ALA A 193 -21.78 -16.33 13.08
CA ALA A 193 -22.32 -16.50 14.43
C ALA A 193 -21.61 -15.60 15.44
N SER A 194 -22.39 -14.98 16.32
CA SER A 194 -21.90 -14.21 17.46
C SER A 194 -22.24 -14.92 18.78
N ARG A 195 -21.26 -15.05 19.67
CA ARG A 195 -21.40 -15.67 21.01
C ARG A 195 -20.51 -14.95 22.02
N GLN A 196 -20.61 -15.33 23.30
CA GLN A 196 -19.65 -14.85 24.31
C GLN A 196 -18.30 -15.56 24.18
N ASP A 197 -18.32 -16.82 23.77
CA ASP A 197 -17.14 -17.65 23.51
C ASP A 197 -16.87 -17.74 22.00
N VAL A 198 -15.63 -17.44 21.58
CA VAL A 198 -15.21 -17.44 20.18
C VAL A 198 -15.21 -18.86 19.59
N LEU A 199 -14.95 -19.87 20.42
CA LEU A 199 -14.97 -21.27 20.00
C LEU A 199 -16.41 -21.72 19.69
N GLU A 200 -17.39 -21.33 20.51
CA GLU A 200 -18.80 -21.56 20.22
C GLU A 200 -19.24 -20.81 18.94
N ALA A 201 -18.83 -19.55 18.78
CA ALA A 201 -19.10 -18.78 17.56
C ALA A 201 -18.57 -19.50 16.31
N TYR A 202 -17.33 -19.97 16.34
CA TYR A 202 -16.74 -20.75 15.24
C TYR A 202 -17.55 -22.01 14.91
N ARG A 203 -17.86 -22.82 15.92
CA ARG A 203 -18.61 -24.08 15.73
C ARG A 203 -19.97 -23.84 15.10
N LEU A 204 -20.66 -22.77 15.50
CA LEU A 204 -21.96 -22.43 14.95
C LEU A 204 -21.89 -21.82 13.56
N ALA A 205 -20.89 -20.98 13.27
CA ALA A 205 -20.67 -20.44 11.94
C ALA A 205 -20.40 -21.57 10.93
N VAL A 206 -19.55 -22.54 11.27
CA VAL A 206 -19.31 -23.73 10.42
C VAL A 206 -20.56 -24.61 10.29
N ARG A 207 -21.35 -24.76 11.37
CA ARG A 207 -22.58 -25.58 11.34
C ARG A 207 -23.66 -25.02 10.41
N ALA A 208 -23.65 -23.72 10.09
CA ALA A 208 -24.61 -23.10 9.19
C ALA A 208 -24.61 -23.75 7.79
N ASP A 209 -23.41 -23.93 7.21
CA ASP A 209 -23.20 -24.70 6.00
C ASP A 209 -21.80 -25.37 6.02
N PRO A 210 -21.70 -26.59 6.58
CA PRO A 210 -20.42 -27.29 6.70
C PRO A 210 -19.77 -27.64 5.35
N VAL A 211 -20.59 -27.82 4.31
CA VAL A 211 -20.11 -28.20 2.98
C VAL A 211 -19.44 -27.00 2.31
N SER A 212 -20.07 -25.83 2.40
CA SER A 212 -19.47 -24.60 1.89
C SER A 212 -18.30 -24.13 2.76
N ALA A 213 -18.36 -24.30 4.08
CA ALA A 213 -17.26 -23.92 4.98
C ALA A 213 -15.95 -24.67 4.67
N PHE A 214 -16.02 -25.88 4.09
CA PHE A 214 -14.83 -26.60 3.67
C PHE A 214 -14.05 -25.83 2.59
N GLY A 215 -12.80 -25.46 2.92
CA GLY A 215 -11.92 -24.65 2.07
C GLY A 215 -12.24 -23.15 2.06
N GLY A 216 -13.12 -22.68 2.96
CA GLY A 216 -13.41 -21.27 3.13
C GLY A 216 -12.35 -20.51 3.95
N ILE A 217 -12.50 -19.19 3.99
CA ILE A 217 -11.72 -18.30 4.85
C ILE A 217 -12.53 -17.96 6.09
N VAL A 218 -11.87 -18.01 7.24
CA VAL A 218 -12.48 -17.75 8.54
C VAL A 218 -11.91 -16.45 9.10
N ALA A 219 -12.77 -15.56 9.56
CA ALA A 219 -12.40 -14.31 10.23
C ALA A 219 -13.08 -14.20 11.59
N PHE A 220 -12.37 -13.55 12.51
CA PHE A 220 -12.78 -13.29 13.89
C PHE A 220 -12.57 -11.80 14.20
N ASN A 221 -13.48 -11.18 14.94
CA ASN A 221 -13.32 -9.80 15.45
C ASN A 221 -12.68 -9.74 16.85
N THR A 222 -12.23 -10.87 17.37
CA THR A 222 -11.53 -10.98 18.65
C THR A 222 -10.27 -11.83 18.49
N THR A 223 -9.39 -11.81 19.50
CA THR A 223 -8.18 -12.61 19.51
C THR A 223 -8.54 -14.11 19.55
N VAL A 224 -7.89 -14.90 18.70
CA VAL A 224 -8.00 -16.36 18.71
C VAL A 224 -6.94 -16.92 19.67
N ASP A 225 -7.36 -17.74 20.63
CA ASP A 225 -6.52 -18.44 21.61
C ASP A 225 -6.37 -19.94 21.27
N GLU A 226 -5.76 -20.70 22.19
CA GLU A 226 -5.45 -22.14 22.04
C GLU A 226 -6.69 -23.07 22.06
#